data_AF-A0A2E0S320-F1
#
_entry.id   AF-A0A2E0S320-F1
#
_cell.length_a   1.000
_cell.length_b   1.000
_cell.length_c   1.000
_cell.angle_alpha   90.00
_cell.angle_beta   90.00
_cell.angle_gamma   90.00
#
_symmetry.space_group_name_H-M   'P 1'
#
loop_
_entity.id
_entity.type
_entity.pdbx_description
1 polymer ?
#
loop_
_entity_poly.entity_id
_entity_poly.type
_entity_poly.pdbx_seq_one_letter_code
_entity_poly.pdbx_strand_id
1 'polypeptide(L)'
;MIDKTSDIVLIHAYLSDEERKSVCHKFIKQFKSFGYDVIITSHLPLDKDTQELVDYAIYDKDNTLIDDPALKGYLIHYAYAPDDEGNPVPLFNIASREFFKNNTIFAVLRLLLAGVTYAKLLNKKIIHLFDYDGFLPFDDELIENSDIILNQEKQAVFYERETEQLDIEHWGERRIRHWQIMTLIMSCNVDFLYRRLRMYPNQHLKKMITQFGMQMGEELLGYVLGVSYLNKRENSFEENIEIKNLEEISKKIGFEKQQVYTDAEFPWICLAKDPAQDGYRFFAMAPKGTIHVKLFYNNELYSAFSCSDWGYRTDYFAELGLNNITIHVNDEFFREYDFTDPGTKTKILMHSIWTDAPQQ
;
A
#
# COMPACT_ATOMS: atom_id res chain seq x y z
N MET A 1 -32.26 9.05 16.69
CA MET A 1 -31.63 8.12 15.74
C MET A 1 -31.44 8.88 14.45
N ILE A 2 -30.20 8.97 13.97
CA ILE A 2 -29.91 9.48 12.62
C ILE A 2 -30.49 8.48 11.61
N ASP A 3 -31.14 8.99 10.58
CA ASP A 3 -31.69 8.18 9.49
C ASP A 3 -30.53 7.66 8.62
N LYS A 4 -30.19 6.38 8.78
CA LYS A 4 -29.11 5.72 8.04
C LYS A 4 -29.51 5.33 6.61
N THR A 5 -30.78 5.50 6.22
CA THR A 5 -31.25 5.08 4.89
C THR A 5 -30.65 5.92 3.76
N SER A 6 -30.16 7.12 4.05
CA SER A 6 -29.40 7.94 3.09
C SER A 6 -27.95 7.51 2.91
N ASP A 7 -27.47 6.58 3.73
CA ASP A 7 -26.06 6.22 3.82
C ASP A 7 -25.88 4.82 3.21
N ILE A 8 -24.67 4.55 2.72
CA ILE A 8 -24.31 3.24 2.18
C ILE A 8 -22.84 2.95 2.46
N VAL A 9 -22.53 1.69 2.73
CA VAL A 9 -21.17 1.22 2.93
C VAL A 9 -20.67 0.62 1.61
N LEU A 10 -19.47 1.03 1.18
CA LEU A 10 -18.75 0.43 0.08
C LEU A 10 -17.52 -0.29 0.61
N ILE A 11 -17.48 -1.61 0.42
CA ILE A 11 -16.32 -2.43 0.70
C ILE A 11 -15.56 -2.68 -0.60
N HIS A 12 -14.30 -2.25 -0.66
CA HIS A 12 -13.39 -2.64 -1.74
C HIS A 12 -12.61 -3.90 -1.33
N ALA A 13 -12.76 -4.96 -2.12
CA ALA A 13 -12.39 -6.30 -1.70
C ALA A 13 -11.38 -6.99 -2.61
N TYR A 14 -10.50 -7.76 -1.97
CA TYR A 14 -9.59 -8.72 -2.60
C TYR A 14 -9.75 -10.06 -1.88
N LEU A 15 -10.66 -10.90 -2.38
CA LEU A 15 -11.08 -12.16 -1.74
C LEU A 15 -10.45 -13.37 -2.45
N SER A 16 -9.11 -13.48 -2.40
CA SER A 16 -8.35 -14.51 -3.13
C SER A 16 -8.39 -15.91 -2.48
N ASP A 17 -8.77 -16.01 -1.21
CA ASP A 17 -8.83 -17.26 -0.45
C ASP A 17 -9.96 -17.26 0.60
N GLU A 18 -10.16 -18.42 1.25
CA GLU A 18 -11.21 -18.63 2.25
C GLU A 18 -11.01 -17.82 3.54
N GLU A 19 -9.77 -17.48 3.90
CA GLU A 19 -9.48 -16.65 5.07
C GLU A 19 -10.00 -15.24 4.81
N ARG A 20 -9.59 -14.62 3.69
CA ARG A 20 -10.01 -13.29 3.27
C ARG A 20 -11.52 -13.19 3.11
N LYS A 21 -12.16 -14.22 2.53
CA LYS A 21 -13.62 -14.30 2.45
C LYS A 21 -14.27 -14.31 3.83
N SER A 22 -13.78 -15.15 4.74
CA SER A 22 -14.31 -15.26 6.10
C SER A 22 -14.22 -13.94 6.87
N VAL A 23 -13.08 -13.24 6.74
CA VAL A 23 -12.91 -11.89 7.31
C VAL A 23 -13.92 -10.92 6.73
N CYS A 24 -14.01 -10.83 5.40
CA CYS A 24 -14.94 -9.92 4.72
C CYS A 24 -16.40 -10.21 5.08
N HIS A 25 -16.80 -11.49 5.16
CA HIS A 25 -18.16 -11.89 5.53
C HIS A 25 -18.55 -11.45 6.94
N LYS A 26 -17.63 -11.53 7.90
CA LYS A 26 -17.85 -11.01 9.26
C LYS A 26 -18.07 -9.50 9.21
N PHE A 27 -17.27 -8.81 8.41
CA PHE A 27 -17.34 -7.36 8.32
C PHE A 27 -18.63 -6.88 7.63
N ILE A 28 -19.05 -7.53 6.54
CA ILE A 28 -20.35 -7.29 5.90
C ILE A 28 -21.50 -7.47 6.91
N LYS A 29 -21.52 -8.61 7.62
CA LYS A 29 -22.57 -8.90 8.61
C LYS A 29 -22.64 -7.85 9.72
N GLN A 30 -21.49 -7.30 10.11
CA GLN A 30 -21.41 -6.22 11.09
C GLN A 30 -22.12 -4.95 10.58
N PHE A 31 -21.81 -4.47 9.38
CA PHE A 31 -22.51 -3.31 8.80
C PHE A 31 -24.00 -3.56 8.59
N LYS A 32 -24.39 -4.77 8.16
CA LYS A 32 -25.81 -5.15 8.05
C LYS A 32 -26.50 -5.10 9.43
N SER A 33 -25.82 -5.52 10.50
CA SER A 33 -26.36 -5.46 11.87
C SER A 33 -26.55 -4.02 12.37
N PHE A 34 -25.76 -3.07 11.87
CA PHE A 34 -25.92 -1.64 12.17
C PHE A 34 -27.02 -0.96 11.34
N GLY A 35 -27.54 -1.66 10.32
CA GLY A 35 -28.65 -1.19 9.48
C GLY A 35 -28.22 -0.48 8.19
N TYR A 36 -26.98 -0.67 7.73
CA TYR A 36 -26.52 -0.10 6.46
C TYR A 36 -26.80 -1.03 5.28
N ASP A 37 -27.05 -0.44 4.11
CA ASP A 37 -26.87 -1.13 2.84
C ASP A 37 -25.37 -1.27 2.54
N VAL A 38 -24.98 -2.37 1.92
CA VAL A 38 -23.59 -2.70 1.61
C VAL A 38 -23.44 -2.96 0.11
N ILE A 39 -22.54 -2.20 -0.52
CA ILE A 39 -22.00 -2.49 -1.84
C ILE A 39 -20.63 -3.14 -1.63
N ILE A 40 -20.36 -4.24 -2.33
CA ILE A 40 -19.00 -4.78 -2.46
C ILE A 40 -18.51 -4.57 -3.90
N THR A 41 -17.26 -4.13 -4.02
CA THR A 41 -16.55 -4.01 -5.30
C THR A 41 -15.32 -4.89 -5.30
N SER A 42 -15.09 -5.62 -6.38
CA SER A 42 -13.96 -6.54 -6.49
C SER A 42 -13.50 -6.70 -7.94
N HIS A 43 -12.20 -6.91 -8.12
CA HIS A 43 -11.63 -7.35 -9.39
C HIS A 43 -11.50 -8.88 -9.51
N LEU A 44 -11.76 -9.60 -8.41
CA LEU A 44 -11.90 -11.05 -8.40
C LEU A 44 -13.39 -11.43 -8.46
N PRO A 45 -13.76 -12.53 -9.15
CA PRO A 45 -15.11 -13.05 -9.09
C PRO A 45 -15.54 -13.30 -7.65
N LEU A 46 -16.72 -12.80 -7.29
CA LEU A 46 -17.33 -13.02 -5.99
C LEU A 46 -18.11 -14.34 -6.02
N ASP A 47 -17.94 -15.19 -5.01
CA ASP A 47 -18.77 -16.38 -4.90
C ASP A 47 -20.22 -16.04 -4.54
N LYS A 48 -21.08 -17.05 -4.69
CA LYS A 48 -22.52 -16.90 -4.44
C LYS A 48 -22.79 -16.44 -3.01
N ASP A 49 -22.12 -17.03 -2.04
CA ASP A 49 -22.30 -16.74 -0.63
C ASP A 49 -21.96 -15.27 -0.32
N THR A 50 -20.87 -14.74 -0.88
CA THR A 50 -20.52 -13.33 -0.73
C THR A 50 -21.57 -12.41 -1.37
N GLN A 51 -22.06 -12.75 -2.57
CA GLN A 51 -23.08 -11.97 -3.26
C GLN A 51 -24.42 -11.95 -2.51
N GLU A 52 -24.79 -13.05 -1.84
CA GLU A 52 -26.02 -13.15 -1.06
C GLU A 52 -25.96 -12.40 0.29
N LEU A 53 -24.77 -12.04 0.77
CA LEU A 53 -24.59 -11.30 2.03
C LEU A 53 -24.72 -9.78 1.89
N VAL A 54 -24.57 -9.26 0.68
CA VAL A 54 -24.55 -7.82 0.37
C VAL A 54 -25.81 -7.41 -0.37
N ASP A 55 -26.10 -6.11 -0.41
CA ASP A 55 -27.25 -5.60 -1.17
C ASP A 55 -26.88 -5.43 -2.65
N TYR A 56 -25.60 -5.14 -2.93
CA TYR A 56 -25.11 -4.95 -4.28
C TYR A 56 -23.68 -5.48 -4.43
N ALA A 57 -23.43 -6.22 -5.51
CA ALA A 57 -22.12 -6.75 -5.85
C ALA A 57 -21.68 -6.24 -7.22
N ILE A 58 -20.50 -5.63 -7.27
CA ILE A 58 -19.90 -5.12 -8.50
C ILE A 58 -18.60 -5.87 -8.74
N TYR A 59 -18.59 -6.66 -9.82
CA TYR A 59 -17.40 -7.33 -10.30
C TYR A 59 -16.89 -6.64 -11.57
N ASP A 60 -15.63 -6.21 -11.54
CA ASP A 60 -14.93 -5.71 -12.72
C ASP A 60 -13.73 -6.60 -13.03
N LYS A 61 -13.85 -7.41 -14.09
CA LYS A 61 -12.78 -8.33 -14.49
C LYS A 61 -11.52 -7.63 -14.99
N ASP A 62 -11.64 -6.38 -15.42
CA ASP A 62 -10.48 -5.64 -15.87
C ASP A 62 -9.68 -5.27 -14.60
N ASN A 63 -8.45 -5.76 -14.54
CA ASN A 63 -7.50 -5.46 -13.48
C ASN A 63 -6.27 -4.88 -14.16
N THR A 64 -6.29 -3.57 -14.45
CA THR A 64 -5.18 -2.92 -15.14
C THR A 64 -3.93 -2.98 -14.25
N LEU A 65 -3.04 -3.89 -14.61
CA LEU A 65 -1.75 -4.08 -13.96
C LEU A 65 -0.75 -3.07 -14.52
N ILE A 66 -0.14 -2.30 -13.63
CA ILE A 66 0.93 -1.38 -13.98
C ILE A 66 2.25 -2.10 -13.72
N ASP A 67 2.97 -2.36 -14.81
CA ASP A 67 4.22 -3.11 -14.86
C ASP A 67 5.46 -2.21 -15.09
N ASP A 68 5.25 -0.94 -15.44
CA ASP A 68 6.31 0.06 -15.54
C ASP A 68 7.01 0.23 -14.17
N PRO A 69 8.30 -0.08 -14.06
CA PRO A 69 9.05 0.11 -12.82
C PRO A 69 8.92 1.52 -12.27
N ALA A 70 8.80 2.58 -13.08
CA ALA A 70 8.60 3.95 -12.58
C ALA A 70 7.33 4.12 -11.74
N LEU A 71 6.34 3.24 -11.90
CA LEU A 71 4.99 3.37 -11.39
C LEU A 71 4.57 2.24 -10.43
N LYS A 72 5.48 1.33 -10.04
CA LYS A 72 5.12 0.21 -9.15
C LYS A 72 4.91 0.61 -7.68
N GLY A 73 5.42 1.76 -7.26
CA GLY A 73 5.56 2.11 -5.83
C GLY A 73 6.79 1.43 -5.21
N TYR A 74 7.05 1.66 -3.94
CA TYR A 74 8.18 1.06 -3.21
C TYR A 74 7.66 0.40 -1.93
N LEU A 75 8.19 -0.78 -1.56
CA LEU A 75 8.04 -1.30 -0.21
C LEU A 75 9.35 -1.08 0.55
N ILE A 76 9.23 -0.56 1.79
CA ILE A 76 10.35 -0.27 2.68
C ILE A 76 10.38 -1.29 3.80
N HIS A 77 11.47 -2.06 3.90
CA HIS A 77 11.79 -2.86 5.07
C HIS A 77 12.83 -2.14 5.93
N TYR A 78 12.56 -2.06 7.23
CA TYR A 78 13.47 -1.48 8.22
C TYR A 78 14.23 -2.61 8.90
N ALA A 79 15.52 -2.77 8.60
CA ALA A 79 16.35 -3.78 9.24
C ALA A 79 16.89 -3.25 10.57
N TYR A 80 16.80 -4.07 11.61
CA TYR A 80 17.26 -3.77 12.96
C TYR A 80 18.23 -4.85 13.45
N ALA A 81 19.14 -4.48 14.35
CA ALA A 81 19.89 -5.43 15.15
C ALA A 81 19.85 -5.03 16.62
N PRO A 82 19.98 -5.98 17.55
CA PRO A 82 20.15 -5.64 18.95
C PRO A 82 21.46 -4.87 19.17
N ASP A 83 21.44 -3.84 20.01
CA ASP A 83 22.66 -3.30 20.62
C ASP A 83 23.20 -4.25 21.71
N ASP A 84 24.28 -3.83 22.39
CA ASP A 84 24.89 -4.58 23.48
C ASP A 84 23.92 -4.82 24.67
N GLU A 85 22.84 -4.06 24.76
CA GLU A 85 21.79 -4.16 25.78
C GLU A 85 20.53 -4.90 25.28
N GLY A 86 20.52 -5.33 24.02
CA GLY A 86 19.42 -6.04 23.38
C GLY A 86 18.32 -5.16 22.79
N ASN A 87 18.47 -3.83 22.78
CA ASN A 87 17.50 -2.92 22.18
C ASN A 87 17.62 -2.91 20.64
N PRO A 88 16.51 -2.84 19.90
CA PRO A 88 16.56 -2.81 18.44
C PRO A 88 17.12 -1.46 17.95
N VAL A 89 18.29 -1.51 17.33
CA VAL A 89 18.94 -0.38 16.65
C VAL A 89 18.75 -0.52 15.14
N PRO A 90 18.30 0.53 14.44
CA PRO A 90 18.22 0.52 12.98
C PRO A 90 19.59 0.26 12.36
N LEU A 91 19.70 -0.75 11.50
CA LEU A 91 20.90 -1.01 10.70
C LEU A 91 20.86 -0.25 9.38
N PHE A 92 19.80 -0.46 8.60
CA PHE A 92 19.56 0.18 7.31
C PHE A 92 18.13 -0.06 6.84
N ASN A 93 17.69 0.72 5.85
CA ASN A 93 16.38 0.57 5.23
C ASN A 93 16.53 0.02 3.82
N ILE A 94 15.61 -0.85 3.40
CA ILE A 94 15.57 -1.44 2.06
C ILE A 94 14.28 -1.02 1.43
N ALA A 95 14.37 -0.19 0.39
CA ALA A 95 13.22 0.26 -0.38
C ALA A 95 13.29 -0.32 -1.79
N SER A 96 12.35 -1.15 -2.23
CA SER A 96 12.36 -1.75 -3.58
C SER A 96 11.00 -1.66 -4.25
N ARG A 97 11.01 -1.44 -5.57
CA ARG A 97 9.81 -1.53 -6.43
C ARG A 97 9.47 -2.94 -6.84
N GLU A 98 10.43 -3.84 -6.64
CA GLU A 98 10.38 -5.21 -7.14
C GLU A 98 9.53 -6.11 -6.26
N PHE A 99 9.28 -5.63 -5.05
CA PHE A 99 8.39 -6.27 -4.10
C PHE A 99 6.95 -6.33 -4.60
N PHE A 100 6.56 -5.44 -5.53
CA PHE A 100 5.29 -5.52 -6.22
C PHE A 100 5.50 -6.08 -7.62
N LYS A 101 4.89 -7.24 -7.93
CA LYS A 101 4.89 -7.77 -9.31
C LYS A 101 4.29 -6.72 -10.25
N ASN A 102 3.16 -6.16 -9.85
CA ASN A 102 2.44 -5.09 -10.53
C ASN A 102 1.77 -4.17 -9.51
N ASN A 103 1.43 -2.96 -9.93
CA ASN A 103 0.58 -2.04 -9.17
C ASN A 103 -0.86 -2.02 -9.73
N THR A 104 -1.86 -1.98 -8.84
CA THR A 104 -3.29 -2.09 -9.20
C THR A 104 -4.09 -0.82 -8.92
N ILE A 105 -3.46 0.32 -8.58
CA ILE A 105 -4.18 1.51 -8.12
C ILE A 105 -5.23 2.02 -9.10
N PHE A 106 -5.02 1.89 -10.42
CA PHE A 106 -6.02 2.32 -11.40
C PHE A 106 -7.24 1.41 -11.42
N ALA A 107 -7.06 0.10 -11.17
CA ALA A 107 -8.18 -0.81 -10.97
C ALA A 107 -8.95 -0.44 -9.69
N VAL A 108 -8.24 -0.12 -8.60
CA VAL A 108 -8.85 0.34 -7.34
C VAL A 108 -9.67 1.63 -7.55
N LEU A 109 -9.10 2.67 -8.17
CA LEU A 109 -9.80 3.93 -8.45
C LEU A 109 -11.04 3.72 -9.34
N ARG A 110 -10.97 2.79 -10.30
CA ARG A 110 -12.13 2.45 -11.13
C ARG A 110 -13.21 1.71 -10.36
N LEU A 111 -12.85 0.77 -9.50
CA LEU A 111 -13.80 0.07 -8.62
C LEU A 111 -14.48 1.04 -7.65
N LEU A 112 -13.71 1.96 -7.04
CA LEU A 112 -14.26 3.04 -6.23
C LEU A 112 -15.23 3.91 -7.04
N LEU A 113 -14.87 4.25 -8.29
CA LEU A 113 -15.74 5.02 -9.17
C LEU A 113 -17.04 4.25 -9.49
N ALA A 114 -16.96 2.96 -9.75
CA ALA A 114 -18.13 2.12 -9.99
C ALA A 114 -19.05 2.07 -8.77
N GLY A 115 -18.48 1.84 -7.57
CA GLY A 115 -19.20 1.84 -6.31
C GLY A 115 -19.93 3.16 -6.03
N VAL A 116 -19.24 4.30 -6.12
CA VAL A 116 -19.87 5.62 -5.90
C VAL A 116 -20.89 5.98 -6.98
N THR A 117 -20.66 5.55 -8.24
CA THR A 117 -21.65 5.75 -9.31
C THR A 117 -22.94 5.00 -8.98
N TYR A 118 -22.83 3.78 -8.46
CA TYR A 118 -23.99 3.00 -8.06
C TYR A 118 -24.70 3.61 -6.85
N ALA A 119 -23.96 4.04 -5.81
CA ALA A 119 -24.52 4.80 -4.69
C ALA A 119 -25.29 6.04 -5.14
N LYS A 120 -24.76 6.78 -6.13
CA LYS A 120 -25.42 7.93 -6.73
C LYS A 120 -26.73 7.56 -7.44
N LEU A 121 -26.77 6.44 -8.17
CA LEU A 121 -27.99 5.94 -8.82
C LEU A 121 -29.08 5.57 -7.79
N LEU A 122 -28.68 5.09 -6.62
CA LEU A 122 -29.56 4.80 -5.49
C LEU A 122 -30.01 6.05 -4.72
N ASN A 123 -29.60 7.25 -5.14
CA ASN A 123 -29.84 8.53 -4.45
C ASN A 123 -29.32 8.55 -3.01
N LYS A 124 -28.25 7.81 -2.72
CA LYS A 124 -27.55 7.89 -1.43
C LYS A 124 -26.84 9.22 -1.32
N LYS A 125 -26.83 9.80 -0.12
CA LYS A 125 -26.18 11.08 0.18
C LYS A 125 -24.75 10.87 0.64
N ILE A 126 -24.53 9.84 1.46
CA ILE A 126 -23.23 9.52 2.05
C ILE A 126 -22.80 8.12 1.64
N ILE A 127 -21.51 7.97 1.38
CA ILE A 127 -20.85 6.69 1.17
C ILE A 127 -19.70 6.57 2.17
N HIS A 128 -19.70 5.47 2.93
CA HIS A 128 -18.59 5.10 3.81
C HIS A 128 -17.72 4.06 3.11
N LEU A 129 -16.43 4.33 2.99
CA LEU A 129 -15.46 3.46 2.31
C LEU A 129 -14.69 2.64 3.34
N PHE A 130 -14.54 1.35 3.05
CA PHE A 130 -13.76 0.42 3.85
C PHE A 130 -13.00 -0.58 2.98
N ASP A 131 -11.82 -0.97 3.45
CA ASP A 131 -11.15 -2.18 2.99
C ASP A 131 -11.84 -3.43 3.57
N TYR A 132 -11.70 -4.58 2.92
CA TYR A 132 -12.41 -5.81 3.29
C TYR A 132 -11.96 -6.46 4.61
N ASP A 133 -10.82 -6.06 5.16
CA ASP A 133 -10.13 -6.67 6.30
C ASP A 133 -10.27 -5.88 7.61
N GLY A 134 -11.27 -5.00 7.69
CA GLY A 134 -11.57 -4.23 8.89
C GLY A 134 -12.46 -4.94 9.92
N PHE A 135 -12.45 -4.41 11.14
CA PHE A 135 -13.42 -4.69 12.19
C PHE A 135 -13.78 -3.39 12.90
N LEU A 136 -15.08 -3.13 13.04
CA LEU A 136 -15.60 -1.92 13.68
C LEU A 136 -16.68 -2.27 14.71
N PRO A 137 -16.38 -2.28 16.02
CA PRO A 137 -17.28 -2.80 17.04
C PRO A 137 -18.61 -2.02 17.16
N PHE A 138 -18.58 -0.72 16.87
CA PHE A 138 -19.74 0.18 16.93
C PHE A 138 -19.70 1.19 15.79
N ASP A 139 -20.86 1.65 15.32
CA ASP A 139 -20.95 2.58 14.18
C ASP A 139 -21.04 4.06 14.56
N ASP A 140 -20.74 4.40 15.82
CA ASP A 140 -20.77 5.79 16.32
C ASP A 140 -19.93 6.74 15.45
N GLU A 141 -18.79 6.28 14.94
CA GLU A 141 -17.92 7.08 14.06
C GLU A 141 -18.55 7.34 12.69
N LEU A 142 -19.31 6.39 12.12
CA LEU A 142 -20.04 6.60 10.86
C LEU A 142 -21.16 7.61 11.08
N ILE A 143 -21.89 7.49 12.20
CA ILE A 143 -22.95 8.40 12.58
C ILE A 143 -22.40 9.83 12.75
N GLU A 144 -21.26 9.98 13.44
CA GLU A 144 -20.56 11.25 13.62
C GLU A 144 -20.14 11.84 12.27
N ASN A 145 -19.55 11.03 11.39
CA ASN A 145 -19.14 11.47 10.06
C ASN A 145 -20.33 11.89 9.20
N SER A 146 -21.45 11.19 9.30
CA SER A 146 -22.68 11.53 8.58
C SER A 146 -23.23 12.88 9.04
N ASP A 147 -23.18 13.17 10.34
CA ASP A 147 -23.55 14.48 10.90
C ASP A 147 -22.64 15.60 10.36
N ILE A 148 -21.32 15.39 10.38
CA ILE A 148 -20.34 16.34 9.86
C ILE A 148 -20.60 16.66 8.38
N ILE A 149 -20.95 15.65 7.57
CA ILE A 149 -21.19 15.83 6.13
C ILE A 149 -22.56 16.49 5.87
N LEU A 150 -23.62 16.02 6.52
CA LEU A 150 -24.98 16.50 6.23
C LEU A 150 -25.34 17.81 6.93
N ASN A 151 -24.95 17.96 8.20
CA ASN A 151 -25.42 19.04 9.05
C ASN A 151 -24.36 20.14 9.22
N GLN A 152 -23.08 19.81 9.10
CA GLN A 152 -21.99 20.79 9.13
C GLN A 152 -21.47 21.14 7.73
N GLU A 153 -22.16 20.64 6.69
CA GLU A 153 -21.94 20.96 5.27
C GLU A 153 -20.50 20.69 4.78
N LYS A 154 -19.81 19.74 5.41
CA LYS A 154 -18.52 19.23 4.90
C LYS A 154 -18.74 18.30 3.71
N GLN A 155 -17.76 18.24 2.81
CA GLN A 155 -17.83 17.35 1.65
C GLN A 155 -17.40 15.91 1.99
N ALA A 156 -16.50 15.74 2.94
CA ALA A 156 -16.01 14.43 3.37
C ALA A 156 -15.34 14.49 4.75
N VAL A 157 -15.17 13.32 5.35
CA VAL A 157 -14.32 13.05 6.51
C VAL A 157 -13.27 12.02 6.09
N PHE A 158 -12.00 12.41 6.18
CA PHE A 158 -10.85 11.57 5.85
C PHE A 158 -9.99 11.30 7.07
N TYR A 159 -9.21 10.23 6.96
CA TYR A 159 -8.34 9.77 8.04
C TYR A 159 -6.90 9.74 7.55
N GLU A 160 -6.08 10.58 8.15
CA GLU A 160 -4.67 10.69 7.84
C GLU A 160 -3.88 9.68 8.67
N ARG A 161 -2.97 8.95 8.02
CA ARG A 161 -1.92 8.24 8.71
C ARG A 161 -0.70 9.12 8.90
N GLU A 162 -0.35 9.86 7.86
CA GLU A 162 0.79 10.77 7.85
C GLU A 162 0.39 12.08 7.16
N THR A 163 0.82 13.19 7.75
CA THR A 163 0.65 14.53 7.20
C THR A 163 1.71 14.82 6.14
N GLU A 164 1.38 15.76 5.26
CA GLU A 164 2.31 16.23 4.24
C GLU A 164 3.42 17.10 4.82
N GLN A 165 4.64 16.88 4.34
CA GLN A 165 5.83 17.64 4.70
C GLN A 165 6.65 17.95 3.44
N LEU A 166 6.73 19.23 3.10
CA LEU A 166 7.32 19.70 1.84
C LEU A 166 8.84 19.85 1.86
N ASP A 167 9.46 19.76 3.03
CA ASP A 167 10.91 19.91 3.22
C ASP A 167 11.43 18.78 4.11
N ILE A 168 11.54 17.59 3.52
CA ILE A 168 12.21 16.45 4.12
C ILE A 168 13.59 16.32 3.49
N GLU A 169 14.62 16.30 4.31
CA GLU A 169 15.95 15.88 3.89
C GLU A 169 16.00 14.35 3.85
N HIS A 170 16.20 13.79 2.66
CA HIS A 170 16.35 12.36 2.47
C HIS A 170 17.57 12.11 1.57
N TRP A 171 18.65 11.59 2.16
CA TRP A 171 19.93 11.34 1.49
C TRP A 171 20.57 12.60 0.86
N GLY A 172 20.47 13.75 1.54
CA GLY A 172 21.01 15.02 1.04
C GLY A 172 20.19 15.67 -0.07
N GLU A 173 19.05 15.09 -0.45
CA GLU A 173 18.08 15.67 -1.36
C GLU A 173 16.84 16.13 -0.59
N ARG A 174 16.31 17.30 -0.95
CA ARG A 174 15.01 17.75 -0.47
C ARG A 174 13.91 17.00 -1.20
N ARG A 175 13.03 16.35 -0.44
CA ARG A 175 11.87 15.61 -0.93
C ARG A 175 10.59 16.10 -0.27
N ILE A 176 9.49 15.80 -0.95
CA ILE A 176 8.14 16.05 -0.46
C ILE A 176 7.57 14.71 0.00
N ARG A 177 7.13 14.65 1.26
CA ARG A 177 6.21 13.62 1.73
C ARG A 177 4.80 14.12 1.48
N HIS A 178 4.04 13.35 0.72
CA HIS A 178 2.66 13.67 0.40
C HIS A 178 1.73 13.13 1.50
N TRP A 179 0.51 13.64 1.54
CA TRP A 179 -0.55 13.17 2.41
C TRP A 179 -0.81 11.67 2.25
N GLN A 180 -0.91 10.92 3.35
CA GLN A 180 -1.36 9.52 3.32
C GLN A 180 -2.77 9.41 3.89
N ILE A 181 -3.77 9.43 3.00
CA ILE A 181 -5.18 9.24 3.34
C ILE A 181 -5.55 7.77 3.18
N MET A 182 -6.02 7.15 4.26
CA MET A 182 -6.26 5.71 4.31
C MET A 182 -7.70 5.38 3.91
N THR A 183 -7.89 4.39 3.03
CA THR A 183 -9.22 3.82 2.69
C THR A 183 -9.77 2.88 3.75
N LEU A 184 -9.02 2.63 4.83
CA LEU A 184 -9.44 1.79 5.96
C LEU A 184 -10.77 2.26 6.56
N ILE A 185 -10.95 3.56 6.65
CA ILE A 185 -12.20 4.22 7.01
C ILE A 185 -12.21 5.58 6.34
N MET A 186 -13.23 5.89 5.56
CA MET A 186 -13.49 7.23 5.04
C MET A 186 -14.99 7.43 4.87
N SER A 187 -15.46 8.68 4.91
CA SER A 187 -16.86 9.01 4.66
C SER A 187 -16.96 10.19 3.72
N CYS A 188 -17.78 10.10 2.69
CA CYS A 188 -17.89 11.15 1.68
C CYS A 188 -19.34 11.47 1.36
N ASN A 189 -19.61 12.73 1.04
CA ASN A 189 -20.75 13.04 0.18
C ASN A 189 -20.57 12.33 -1.17
N VAL A 190 -21.62 11.65 -1.64
CA VAL A 190 -21.58 10.85 -2.87
C VAL A 190 -21.24 11.68 -4.11
N ASP A 191 -21.80 12.89 -4.22
CA ASP A 191 -21.55 13.77 -5.37
C ASP A 191 -20.13 14.30 -5.39
N PHE A 192 -19.58 14.61 -4.21
CA PHE A 192 -18.19 14.99 -4.05
C PHE A 192 -17.26 13.87 -4.55
N LEU A 193 -17.40 12.66 -4.01
CA LEU A 193 -16.50 11.56 -4.35
C LEU A 193 -16.61 11.17 -5.83
N TYR A 194 -17.83 11.12 -6.36
CA TYR A 194 -18.07 10.88 -7.78
C TYR A 194 -17.38 11.92 -8.68
N ARG A 195 -17.48 13.21 -8.34
CA ARG A 195 -16.82 14.29 -9.09
C ARG A 195 -15.30 14.13 -9.06
N ARG A 196 -14.71 13.89 -7.89
CA ARG A 196 -13.25 13.76 -7.71
C ARG A 196 -12.69 12.56 -8.46
N LEU A 197 -13.30 11.38 -8.33
CA LEU A 197 -12.82 10.16 -9.01
C LEU A 197 -12.92 10.24 -10.54
N ARG A 198 -13.85 11.04 -11.09
CA ARG A 198 -13.98 11.26 -12.54
C ARG A 198 -13.06 12.32 -13.11
N MET A 199 -12.45 13.15 -12.27
CA MET A 199 -11.78 14.38 -12.70
C MET A 199 -10.51 14.09 -13.51
N TYR A 200 -9.76 13.04 -13.16
CA TYR A 200 -8.43 12.80 -13.69
C TYR A 200 -8.37 11.53 -14.53
N PRO A 201 -7.98 11.61 -15.82
CA PRO A 201 -7.69 10.42 -16.61
C PRO A 201 -6.40 9.76 -16.14
N ASN A 202 -6.25 8.44 -16.35
CA ASN A 202 -5.06 7.69 -15.94
C ASN A 202 -3.74 8.30 -16.47
N GLN A 203 -3.74 8.88 -17.68
CA GLN A 203 -2.57 9.56 -18.24
C GLN A 203 -2.12 10.76 -17.41
N HIS A 204 -3.06 11.53 -16.85
CA HIS A 204 -2.76 12.65 -15.96
C HIS A 204 -2.16 12.13 -14.65
N LEU A 205 -2.77 11.11 -14.05
CA LEU A 205 -2.26 10.54 -12.80
C LEU A 205 -0.84 9.97 -12.96
N LYS A 206 -0.56 9.25 -14.06
CA LYS A 206 0.81 8.79 -14.41
C LYS A 206 1.81 9.94 -14.48
N LYS A 207 1.42 11.07 -15.07
CA LYS A 207 2.25 12.27 -15.12
C LYS A 207 2.52 12.82 -13.72
N MET A 208 1.52 12.82 -12.84
CA MET A 208 1.69 13.32 -11.47
C MET A 208 2.63 12.44 -10.65
N ILE A 209 2.53 11.11 -10.77
CA ILE A 209 3.43 10.15 -10.13
C ILE A 209 4.88 10.38 -10.58
N THR A 210 5.10 10.47 -11.89
CA THR A 210 6.45 10.59 -12.47
C THR A 210 7.09 11.95 -12.22
N GLN A 211 6.33 13.04 -12.30
CA GLN A 211 6.86 14.40 -12.16
C GLN A 211 7.04 14.85 -10.71
N PHE A 212 6.19 14.40 -9.80
CA PHE A 212 6.19 14.85 -8.40
C PHE A 212 6.57 13.75 -7.41
N GLY A 213 6.93 12.56 -7.91
CA GLY A 213 7.37 11.45 -7.09
C GLY A 213 6.33 10.96 -6.09
N MET A 214 5.04 11.19 -6.36
CA MET A 214 3.95 10.68 -5.50
C MET A 214 4.00 9.16 -5.47
N GLN A 215 3.94 8.59 -4.27
CA GLN A 215 3.81 7.15 -4.13
C GLN A 215 2.42 6.70 -4.59
N MET A 216 2.37 5.47 -5.07
CA MET A 216 1.12 4.84 -5.46
C MET A 216 0.35 4.41 -4.20
N GLY A 217 -0.98 4.41 -4.26
CA GLY A 217 -1.82 4.11 -3.11
C GLY A 217 -2.37 5.39 -2.49
N GLU A 218 -2.17 5.54 -1.19
CA GLU A 218 -2.80 6.56 -0.35
C GLU A 218 -2.34 7.99 -0.68
N GLU A 219 -1.10 8.18 -1.15
CA GLU A 219 -0.59 9.48 -1.59
C GLU A 219 -1.28 9.98 -2.86
N LEU A 220 -1.35 9.11 -3.89
CA LEU A 220 -2.09 9.41 -5.11
C LEU A 220 -3.58 9.64 -4.83
N LEU A 221 -4.15 8.86 -3.90
CA LEU A 221 -5.54 9.04 -3.48
C LEU A 221 -5.77 10.42 -2.85
N GLY A 222 -4.88 10.91 -1.98
CA GLY A 222 -4.95 12.25 -1.43
C GLY A 222 -5.03 13.35 -2.51
N TYR A 223 -4.24 13.22 -3.58
CA TYR A 223 -4.32 14.13 -4.73
C TYR A 223 -5.65 14.01 -5.50
N VAL A 224 -6.12 12.78 -5.74
CA VAL A 224 -7.41 12.54 -6.39
C VAL A 224 -8.54 13.16 -5.58
N LEU A 225 -8.51 13.04 -4.26
CA LEU A 225 -9.50 13.60 -3.34
C LEU A 225 -9.41 15.11 -3.16
N GLY A 226 -8.31 15.74 -3.56
CA GLY A 226 -8.18 17.20 -3.57
C GLY A 226 -7.56 17.80 -2.32
N VAL A 227 -6.84 17.01 -1.54
CA VAL A 227 -6.31 17.44 -0.23
C VAL A 227 -4.79 17.59 -0.21
N SER A 228 -4.09 17.42 -1.33
CA SER A 228 -2.63 17.57 -1.37
C SER A 228 -2.16 18.99 -1.70
N TYR A 229 -0.89 19.31 -1.43
CA TYR A 229 -0.32 20.61 -1.84
C TYR A 229 -0.37 20.81 -3.35
N LEU A 230 -0.30 19.74 -4.15
CA LEU A 230 -0.40 19.83 -5.60
C LEU A 230 -1.75 20.40 -6.01
N ASN A 231 -2.83 19.99 -5.33
CA ASN A 231 -4.14 20.58 -5.55
C ASN A 231 -4.15 22.07 -5.19
N LYS A 232 -3.44 22.51 -4.15
CA LYS A 232 -3.29 23.95 -3.84
C LYS A 232 -2.59 24.70 -4.97
N ARG A 233 -1.49 24.13 -5.50
CA ARG A 233 -0.73 24.73 -6.61
C ARG A 233 -1.54 24.79 -7.91
N GLU A 234 -2.39 23.81 -8.15
CA GLU A 234 -3.24 23.71 -9.33
C GLU A 234 -4.61 24.38 -9.17
N ASN A 235 -4.86 25.06 -8.04
CA ASN A 235 -6.14 25.68 -7.71
C ASN A 235 -7.34 24.70 -7.80
N SER A 236 -7.11 23.45 -7.37
CA SER A 236 -8.07 22.34 -7.34
C SER A 236 -8.25 21.73 -5.94
N PHE A 237 -7.79 22.45 -4.91
CA PHE A 237 -7.85 22.05 -3.50
C PHE A 237 -9.27 22.15 -2.95
N GLU A 238 -9.65 21.18 -2.14
CA GLU A 238 -10.96 21.11 -1.49
C GLU A 238 -10.83 21.60 -0.05
N GLU A 239 -11.36 22.79 0.23
CA GLU A 239 -11.22 23.44 1.55
C GLU A 239 -12.23 22.89 2.59
N ASN A 240 -13.31 22.24 2.14
CA ASN A 240 -14.42 21.82 2.99
C ASN A 240 -14.34 20.33 3.34
N ILE A 241 -13.18 19.89 3.80
CA ILE A 241 -12.90 18.51 4.20
C ILE A 241 -12.56 18.47 5.68
N GLU A 242 -13.12 17.52 6.40
CA GLU A 242 -12.71 17.19 7.76
C GLU A 242 -11.60 16.14 7.72
N ILE A 243 -10.52 16.35 8.47
CA ILE A 243 -9.39 15.43 8.54
C ILE A 243 -9.18 15.03 9.99
N LYS A 244 -9.19 13.72 10.25
CA LYS A 244 -8.97 13.11 11.56
C LYS A 244 -7.69 12.28 11.55
N ASN A 245 -7.01 12.20 12.70
CA ASN A 245 -5.86 11.30 12.85
C ASN A 245 -6.33 9.84 12.95
N LEU A 246 -5.87 8.98 12.04
CA LEU A 246 -6.31 7.58 12.00
C LEU A 246 -5.94 6.80 13.26
N GLU A 247 -4.73 6.98 13.79
CA GLU A 247 -4.24 6.20 14.93
C GLU A 247 -5.05 6.50 16.19
N GLU A 248 -5.28 7.79 16.46
CA GLU A 248 -6.10 8.24 17.58
C GLU A 248 -7.54 7.73 17.47
N ILE A 249 -8.15 7.85 16.28
CA ILE A 249 -9.52 7.39 16.08
C ILE A 249 -9.62 5.87 16.15
N SER A 250 -8.69 5.14 15.55
CA SER A 250 -8.70 3.67 15.59
C SER A 250 -8.67 3.16 17.03
N LYS A 251 -7.86 3.78 17.89
CA LYS A 251 -7.85 3.49 19.34
C LYS A 251 -9.16 3.87 20.02
N LYS A 252 -9.74 5.03 19.72
CA LYS A 252 -11.02 5.51 20.28
C LYS A 252 -12.16 4.55 19.97
N ILE A 253 -12.26 4.07 18.73
CA ILE A 253 -13.41 3.30 18.25
C ILE A 253 -13.17 1.80 18.28
N GLY A 254 -11.96 1.35 18.67
CA GLY A 254 -11.57 -0.05 18.64
C GLY A 254 -11.54 -0.63 17.22
N PHE A 255 -11.18 0.19 16.23
CA PHE A 255 -11.01 -0.30 14.87
C PHE A 255 -9.75 -1.16 14.78
N GLU A 256 -9.92 -2.39 14.31
CA GLU A 256 -8.83 -3.34 14.14
C GLU A 256 -8.74 -3.75 12.69
N LYS A 257 -7.55 -3.63 12.10
CA LYS A 257 -7.25 -4.27 10.82
C LYS A 257 -6.83 -5.70 11.08
N GLN A 258 -7.54 -6.66 10.54
CA GLN A 258 -7.15 -8.06 10.66
C GLN A 258 -5.88 -8.28 9.84
N GLN A 259 -4.86 -8.88 10.46
CA GLN A 259 -3.58 -9.16 9.80
C GLN A 259 -3.77 -10.25 8.75
N VAL A 260 -4.12 -9.84 7.54
CA VAL A 260 -4.08 -10.70 6.36
C VAL A 260 -2.72 -10.47 5.69
N TYR A 261 -1.85 -11.47 5.73
CA TYR A 261 -0.52 -11.36 5.14
C TYR A 261 -0.61 -11.06 3.64
N THR A 262 0.27 -10.19 3.15
CA THR A 262 0.40 -9.88 1.71
C THR A 262 0.80 -11.14 0.94
N ASP A 263 0.34 -11.29 -0.31
CA ASP A 263 0.68 -12.40 -1.22
C ASP A 263 2.13 -12.31 -1.75
N ALA A 264 3.09 -11.94 -0.91
CA ALA A 264 4.51 -11.98 -1.25
C ALA A 264 4.92 -13.46 -1.35
N GLU A 265 4.86 -14.02 -2.55
CA GLU A 265 5.16 -15.43 -2.82
C GLU A 265 6.66 -15.71 -2.94
N PHE A 266 7.48 -14.69 -3.20
CA PHE A 266 8.90 -14.84 -3.52
C PHE A 266 9.81 -14.31 -2.40
N PRO A 267 10.94 -14.98 -2.12
CA PRO A 267 11.92 -14.47 -1.16
C PRO A 267 12.49 -13.12 -1.60
N TRP A 268 12.64 -12.22 -0.63
CA TRP A 268 13.17 -10.88 -0.84
C TRP A 268 14.68 -10.94 -0.72
N ILE A 269 15.41 -10.81 -1.82
CA ILE A 269 16.87 -10.94 -1.83
C ILE A 269 17.51 -9.83 -2.67
N CYS A 270 18.42 -9.07 -2.07
CA CYS A 270 19.12 -7.96 -2.75
C CYS A 270 20.49 -7.64 -2.14
N LEU A 271 21.27 -6.80 -2.85
CA LEU A 271 22.58 -6.29 -2.43
C LEU A 271 22.61 -4.77 -2.57
N ALA A 272 22.75 -4.02 -1.47
CA ALA A 272 22.75 -2.57 -1.43
C ALA A 272 24.11 -1.96 -1.10
N LYS A 273 24.37 -0.71 -1.52
CA LYS A 273 25.55 0.01 -1.01
C LYS A 273 25.35 0.33 0.47
N ASP A 274 26.37 0.09 1.28
CA ASP A 274 26.35 0.48 2.68
C ASP A 274 26.52 2.01 2.78
N PRO A 275 25.62 2.73 3.47
CA PRO A 275 25.71 4.18 3.60
C PRO A 275 26.80 4.64 4.57
N ALA A 276 27.24 3.78 5.48
CA ALA A 276 28.20 4.09 6.54
C ALA A 276 29.61 3.52 6.25
N GLN A 277 29.74 2.58 5.32
CA GLN A 277 30.98 1.87 5.02
C GLN A 277 31.24 1.75 3.51
N ASP A 278 32.50 1.60 3.12
CA ASP A 278 32.88 1.42 1.71
C ASP A 278 32.71 -0.05 1.28
N GLY A 279 31.45 -0.42 1.06
CA GLY A 279 31.06 -1.79 0.75
C GLY A 279 29.57 -1.94 0.46
N TYR A 280 29.11 -3.19 0.50
CA TYR A 280 27.75 -3.58 0.15
C TYR A 280 27.10 -4.38 1.29
N ARG A 281 25.79 -4.24 1.47
CA ARG A 281 24.96 -5.05 2.36
C ARG A 281 24.07 -5.98 1.57
N PHE A 282 24.14 -7.26 1.87
CA PHE A 282 23.17 -8.23 1.42
C PHE A 282 21.95 -8.25 2.35
N PHE A 283 20.80 -8.57 1.78
CA PHE A 283 19.58 -8.86 2.52
C PHE A 283 18.89 -10.08 1.90
N ALA A 284 18.38 -10.96 2.75
CA ALA A 284 17.44 -12.01 2.39
C ALA A 284 16.32 -12.12 3.41
N MET A 285 15.06 -12.24 2.96
CA MET A 285 13.91 -12.52 3.81
C MET A 285 12.97 -13.49 3.09
N ALA A 286 12.47 -14.49 3.80
CA ALA A 286 11.40 -15.34 3.29
C ALA A 286 10.05 -14.77 3.76
N PRO A 287 9.20 -14.16 2.91
CA PRO A 287 7.90 -13.67 3.35
C PRO A 287 6.95 -14.80 3.76
N LYS A 288 7.14 -16.00 3.21
CA LYS A 288 6.40 -17.21 3.59
C LYS A 288 7.25 -18.45 3.32
N GLY A 289 7.16 -19.43 4.21
CA GLY A 289 7.95 -20.65 4.18
C GLY A 289 9.41 -20.41 4.56
N THR A 290 10.24 -21.43 4.31
CA THR A 290 11.68 -21.38 4.55
C THR A 290 12.43 -21.36 3.23
N ILE A 291 13.45 -20.52 3.13
CA ILE A 291 14.41 -20.54 2.04
C ILE A 291 15.80 -20.90 2.55
N HIS A 292 16.58 -21.56 1.71
CA HIS A 292 18.00 -21.85 1.94
C HIS A 292 18.84 -21.04 0.98
N VAL A 293 19.68 -20.15 1.49
CA VAL A 293 20.50 -19.26 0.67
C VAL A 293 21.96 -19.62 0.79
N LYS A 294 22.66 -19.70 -0.34
CA LYS A 294 24.12 -19.79 -0.43
C LYS A 294 24.67 -18.57 -1.16
N LEU A 295 25.65 -17.92 -0.53
CA LEU A 295 26.35 -16.77 -1.07
C LEU A 295 27.77 -17.17 -1.43
N PHE A 296 28.17 -16.83 -2.64
CA PHE A 296 29.52 -17.05 -3.15
C PHE A 296 30.16 -15.69 -3.41
N TYR A 297 31.38 -15.52 -2.93
CA TYR A 297 32.22 -14.35 -3.13
C TYR A 297 33.39 -14.76 -4.03
N ASN A 298 33.56 -14.15 -5.20
CA ASN A 298 34.59 -14.53 -6.16
C ASN A 298 34.59 -16.04 -6.48
N ASN A 299 33.39 -16.63 -6.59
CA ASN A 299 33.11 -18.07 -6.76
C ASN A 299 33.48 -18.99 -5.57
N GLU A 300 33.92 -18.45 -4.44
CA GLU A 300 34.14 -19.22 -3.21
C GLU A 300 32.93 -19.11 -2.29
N LEU A 301 32.51 -20.23 -1.67
CA LEU A 301 31.39 -20.22 -0.74
C LEU A 301 31.73 -19.34 0.47
N TYR A 302 30.97 -18.27 0.65
CA TYR A 302 31.13 -17.31 1.73
C TYR A 302 30.21 -17.63 2.91
N SER A 303 28.93 -17.84 2.64
CA SER A 303 27.91 -18.04 3.68
C SER A 303 26.80 -18.96 3.16
N ALA A 304 26.26 -19.78 4.04
CA ALA A 304 25.09 -20.61 3.79
C ALA A 304 24.16 -20.54 5.00
N PHE A 305 22.88 -20.25 4.78
CA PHE A 305 21.94 -20.05 5.87
C PHE A 305 20.50 -20.31 5.43
N SER A 306 19.59 -20.32 6.41
CA SER A 306 18.16 -20.41 6.17
C SER A 306 17.45 -19.25 6.85
N CYS A 307 16.38 -18.76 6.25
CA CYS A 307 15.44 -17.85 6.89
C CYS A 307 14.01 -18.31 6.61
N SER A 308 13.12 -18.06 7.58
CA SER A 308 11.74 -18.55 7.58
C SER A 308 10.77 -17.42 7.94
N ASP A 309 9.59 -17.43 7.32
CA ASP A 309 8.40 -16.64 7.68
C ASP A 309 8.69 -15.25 8.28
N TRP A 310 8.89 -14.26 7.42
CA TRP A 310 9.28 -12.88 7.73
C TRP A 310 10.62 -12.69 8.45
N GLY A 311 11.29 -13.79 8.82
CA GLY A 311 12.68 -13.77 9.26
C GLY A 311 13.60 -13.32 8.12
N TYR A 312 14.53 -12.42 8.45
CA TYR A 312 15.52 -11.93 7.50
C TYR A 312 16.95 -12.12 8.01
N ARG A 313 17.89 -12.09 7.07
CA ARG A 313 19.33 -12.06 7.34
C ARG A 313 19.97 -10.95 6.51
N THR A 314 20.97 -10.31 7.10
CA THR A 314 21.82 -9.33 6.43
C THR A 314 23.29 -9.68 6.63
N ASP A 315 24.13 -9.37 5.66
CA ASP A 315 25.58 -9.55 5.72
C ASP A 315 26.27 -8.36 5.03
N TYR A 316 27.49 -8.02 5.42
CA TYR A 316 28.28 -6.92 4.84
C TYR A 316 29.50 -7.45 4.07
N PHE A 317 29.79 -6.81 2.93
CA PHE A 317 30.93 -7.12 2.07
C PHE A 317 31.73 -5.85 1.82
N ALA A 318 33.03 -5.89 2.10
CA ALA A 318 33.93 -4.83 1.66
C ALA A 318 34.03 -4.81 0.12
N GLU A 319 34.12 -3.63 -0.47
CA GLU A 319 34.30 -3.52 -1.94
C GLU A 319 35.69 -3.98 -2.40
N LEU A 320 36.71 -3.86 -1.54
CA LEU A 320 38.09 -4.15 -1.90
C LEU A 320 38.28 -5.63 -2.29
N GLY A 321 38.62 -5.87 -3.56
CA GLY A 321 38.89 -7.20 -4.10
C GLY A 321 37.64 -7.99 -4.51
N LEU A 322 36.47 -7.35 -4.54
CA LEU A 322 35.23 -7.95 -4.95
C LEU A 322 35.10 -7.95 -6.50
N ASN A 323 35.10 -9.13 -7.10
CA ASN A 323 34.89 -9.32 -8.54
C ASN A 323 33.44 -9.75 -8.84
N ASN A 324 32.90 -10.73 -8.10
CA ASN A 324 31.51 -11.13 -8.22
C ASN A 324 30.88 -11.57 -6.89
N ILE A 325 29.55 -11.42 -6.80
CA ILE A 325 28.73 -12.11 -5.80
C ILE A 325 27.71 -12.96 -6.54
N THR A 326 27.71 -14.27 -6.27
CA THR A 326 26.69 -15.18 -6.79
C THR A 326 25.80 -15.68 -5.66
N ILE A 327 24.50 -15.72 -5.91
CA ILE A 327 23.46 -16.08 -4.96
C ILE A 327 22.72 -17.30 -5.48
N HIS A 328 22.59 -18.31 -4.64
CA HIS A 328 21.75 -19.47 -4.87
C HIS A 328 20.66 -19.55 -3.80
N VAL A 329 19.45 -19.92 -4.21
CA VAL A 329 18.28 -20.08 -3.33
C VAL A 329 17.70 -21.46 -3.56
N ASN A 330 17.53 -22.23 -2.50
CA ASN A 330 17.09 -23.62 -2.55
C ASN A 330 17.90 -24.46 -3.55
N ASP A 331 19.23 -24.26 -3.53
CA ASP A 331 20.21 -24.87 -4.43
C ASP A 331 20.12 -24.48 -5.91
N GLU A 332 19.16 -23.63 -6.29
CA GLU A 332 19.04 -23.09 -7.64
C GLU A 332 19.79 -21.76 -7.77
N PHE A 333 20.40 -21.50 -8.93
CA PHE A 333 21.00 -20.21 -9.23
C PHE A 333 19.91 -19.13 -9.21
N PHE A 334 20.13 -18.08 -8.42
CA PHE A 334 19.20 -16.97 -8.31
C PHE A 334 19.72 -15.74 -9.05
N ARG A 335 20.97 -15.34 -8.79
CA ARG A 335 21.54 -14.10 -9.34
C ARG A 335 23.05 -14.03 -9.22
N GLU A 336 23.67 -13.31 -10.15
CA GLU A 336 25.05 -12.83 -10.04
C GLU A 336 25.11 -11.29 -10.11
N TYR A 337 25.99 -10.70 -9.31
CA TYR A 337 26.42 -9.30 -9.40
C TYR A 337 27.89 -9.27 -9.80
N ASP A 338 28.17 -8.89 -11.05
CA ASP A 338 29.54 -8.76 -11.58
C ASP A 338 30.07 -7.35 -11.32
N PHE A 339 30.95 -7.20 -10.33
CA PHE A 339 31.55 -5.91 -9.95
C PHE A 339 32.69 -5.47 -10.87
N THR A 340 33.08 -6.30 -11.84
CA THR A 340 33.99 -5.91 -12.92
C THR A 340 33.28 -5.10 -14.01
N ASP A 341 31.96 -5.24 -14.14
CA ASP A 341 31.11 -4.37 -14.95
C ASP A 341 30.81 -3.06 -14.20
N PRO A 342 31.24 -1.89 -14.72
CA PRO A 342 30.87 -0.59 -14.16
C PRO A 342 29.35 -0.39 -14.08
N GLY A 343 28.60 -1.02 -15.00
CA GLY A 343 27.14 -1.00 -15.04
C GLY A 343 26.51 -1.61 -13.79
N THR A 344 27.11 -2.64 -13.19
CA THR A 344 26.61 -3.26 -11.95
C THR A 344 26.65 -2.29 -10.77
N LYS A 345 27.75 -1.55 -10.61
CA LYS A 345 27.86 -0.55 -9.53
C LYS A 345 26.86 0.58 -9.75
N THR A 346 26.75 1.06 -10.99
CA THR A 346 25.75 2.07 -11.34
C THR A 346 24.33 1.56 -11.11
N LYS A 347 24.02 0.29 -11.40
CA LYS A 347 22.74 -0.33 -11.07
C LYS A 347 22.51 -0.37 -9.57
N ILE A 348 23.40 -0.97 -8.78
CA ILE A 348 23.31 -1.00 -7.30
C ILE A 348 23.13 0.41 -6.71
N LEU A 349 23.77 1.43 -7.28
CA LEU A 349 23.66 2.84 -6.87
C LEU A 349 22.37 3.54 -7.34
N MET A 350 21.96 3.39 -8.61
CA MET A 350 20.67 3.90 -9.13
C MET A 350 19.49 3.18 -8.46
N HIS A 351 19.74 1.97 -7.98
CA HIS A 351 18.84 1.11 -7.22
C HIS A 351 19.05 1.23 -5.70
N SER A 352 19.60 2.36 -5.21
CA SER A 352 19.41 2.79 -3.81
C SER A 352 17.92 2.83 -3.42
N ILE A 353 17.05 2.77 -4.43
CA ILE A 353 15.70 2.22 -4.36
C ILE A 353 15.54 1.14 -5.45
N TRP A 354 15.38 -0.13 -5.06
CA TRP A 354 15.72 -1.29 -5.89
C TRP A 354 14.73 -1.56 -7.05
N THR A 355 15.23 -1.65 -8.30
CA THR A 355 14.52 -2.14 -9.50
C THR A 355 15.51 -2.94 -10.38
N ASP A 356 15.82 -4.20 -10.07
CA ASP A 356 16.12 -5.17 -11.13
C ASP A 356 15.80 -6.60 -10.66
N ALA A 357 14.64 -7.17 -10.97
CA ALA A 357 14.20 -8.52 -10.64
C ALA A 357 14.43 -9.34 -11.90
N PRO A 358 14.72 -10.64 -11.79
CA PRO A 358 14.88 -11.46 -12.98
C PRO A 358 13.55 -11.41 -13.76
N GLN A 359 13.61 -11.10 -15.05
CA GLN A 359 12.51 -11.46 -15.93
C GLN A 359 12.42 -13.00 -15.93
N GLN A 360 11.30 -13.52 -15.43
CA GLN A 360 10.79 -14.83 -15.82
C GLN A 360 9.56 -14.63 -16.70
#